data_AF-A0A1G7JM09-F1
#
_entry.id   AF-A0A1G7JM09-F1
#
_cell.length_a   1.000
_cell.length_b   1.000
_cell.length_c   1.000
_cell.angle_alpha   90.00
_cell.angle_beta   90.00
_cell.angle_gamma   90.00
#
_symmetry.space_group_name_H-M   'P 1'
#
loop_
_entity.id
_entity.type
_entity.pdbx_description
1 polymer ?
#
loop_
_entity_poly.entity_id
_entity_poly.type
_entity_poly.pdbx_seq_one_letter_code
_entity_poly.pdbx_strand_id
1 'polypeptide(L)'
;MSPLQAARCAKRYNYYTNPLWYIEEKIRKALIIFKLNGSKFKNLNEFYESIGQLLVENNDWGKNWNALNDILYGGFLKTDCEEEFKLIWLNSEYSKAKLTEFQDIVELISEHKHIILELK
;
A
#
# COMPACT_ATOMS: atom_id res chain seq x y z
N MET A 1 0.02 -11.21 9.00
CA MET A 1 -0.91 -10.27 9.67
C MET A 1 -0.78 -10.39 11.18
N SER A 2 -0.45 -9.28 11.86
CA SER A 2 -0.34 -9.18 13.32
C SER A 2 -1.72 -9.02 14.00
N PRO A 3 -1.84 -9.31 15.31
CA PRO A 3 -3.11 -9.13 16.04
C PRO A 3 -3.67 -7.70 15.99
N LEU A 4 -2.80 -6.68 15.98
CA LEU A 4 -3.21 -5.28 15.88
C LEU A 4 -3.82 -4.97 14.50
N GLN A 5 -3.25 -5.51 13.42
CA GLN A 5 -3.81 -5.39 12.07
C GLN A 5 -5.18 -6.05 11.98
N ALA A 6 -5.30 -7.29 12.47
CA ALA A 6 -6.56 -8.02 12.47
C ALA A 6 -7.67 -7.24 13.21
N ALA A 7 -7.36 -6.64 14.36
CA ALA A 7 -8.30 -5.82 15.11
C ALA A 7 -8.72 -4.53 14.38
N ARG A 8 -7.78 -3.86 13.69
CA ARG A 8 -8.08 -2.66 12.87
C ARG A 8 -8.97 -3.02 11.68
N CYS A 9 -8.70 -4.15 11.02
CA CYS A 9 -9.54 -4.67 9.96
C CYS A 9 -10.95 -5.04 10.45
N ALA A 10 -11.05 -5.74 11.58
CA ALA A 10 -12.33 -6.18 12.15
C ALA A 10 -13.20 -5.01 12.66
N LYS A 11 -12.60 -4.00 13.32
CA LYS A 11 -13.34 -2.80 13.77
C LYS A 11 -13.97 -2.05 12.61
N ARG A 12 -13.29 -1.98 11.46
CA ARG A 12 -13.78 -1.27 10.28
C ARG A 12 -14.85 -2.09 9.56
N TYR A 13 -14.73 -3.42 9.50
CA TYR A 13 -15.71 -4.33 8.90
C TYR A 13 -17.10 -4.27 9.57
N ASN A 14 -17.17 -4.09 10.90
CA ASN A 14 -18.44 -3.99 11.63
C ASN A 14 -19.25 -2.71 11.34
N TYR A 15 -18.66 -1.70 10.69
CA TYR A 15 -19.38 -0.53 10.17
C TYR A 15 -20.13 -0.84 8.85
N TYR A 16 -19.74 -1.92 8.15
CA TYR A 16 -20.19 -2.26 6.78
C TYR A 16 -21.23 -3.39 6.68
N THR A 17 -21.79 -3.89 7.79
CA THR A 17 -22.67 -5.06 7.80
C THR A 17 -24.15 -4.77 7.51
N ASN A 18 -24.50 -3.61 6.95
CA ASN A 18 -25.85 -3.37 6.43
C ASN A 18 -25.86 -3.58 4.88
N PRO A 19 -26.55 -4.62 4.38
CA PRO A 19 -26.12 -5.33 3.16
C PRO A 19 -26.49 -4.69 1.82
N LEU A 20 -27.40 -3.71 1.78
CA LEU A 20 -27.90 -3.16 0.51
C LEU A 20 -27.11 -1.96 -0.02
N TRP A 21 -26.53 -1.12 0.85
CA TRP A 21 -25.73 0.03 0.42
C TRP A 21 -24.26 -0.33 0.10
N TYR A 22 -23.73 -1.40 0.70
CA TYR A 22 -22.35 -1.86 0.46
C TYR A 22 -22.11 -2.29 -1.00
N ILE A 23 -23.10 -2.92 -1.63
CA ILE A 23 -23.01 -3.36 -3.03
C ILE A 23 -23.02 -2.16 -3.97
N GLU A 24 -23.89 -1.17 -3.75
CA GLU A 24 -23.97 0.04 -4.57
C GLU A 24 -22.73 0.93 -4.42
N GLU A 25 -22.17 1.03 -3.21
CA GLU A 25 -20.96 1.83 -2.95
C GLU A 25 -19.71 1.19 -3.56
N LYS A 26 -19.56 -0.13 -3.48
CA LYS A 26 -18.45 -0.86 -4.10
C LYS A 26 -18.48 -0.77 -5.63
N ILE A 27 -19.66 -0.72 -6.24
CA ILE A 27 -19.84 -0.52 -7.69
C ILE A 27 -19.56 0.94 -8.10
N ARG A 28 -19.79 1.91 -7.20
CA ARG A 28 -19.52 3.34 -7.44
C ARG A 28 -18.11 3.78 -7.10
N LYS A 29 -17.36 3.04 -6.28
CA LYS A 29 -16.04 3.45 -5.81
C LYS A 29 -15.04 3.35 -6.96
N ALA A 30 -14.54 4.51 -7.39
CA ALA A 30 -13.39 4.58 -8.28
C ALA A 30 -12.18 3.93 -7.58
N LEU A 31 -11.45 3.09 -8.31
CA LEU A 31 -10.20 2.49 -7.84
C LEU A 31 -9.27 3.58 -7.28
N ILE A 32 -8.83 3.42 -6.04
CA ILE A 32 -7.90 4.37 -5.41
C ILE A 32 -6.55 4.24 -6.11
N ILE A 33 -5.95 5.38 -6.49
CA ILE A 33 -4.66 5.42 -7.20
C ILE A 33 -3.65 6.19 -6.37
N PHE A 34 -2.58 5.52 -5.97
CA PHE A 34 -1.40 6.13 -5.37
C PHE A 34 -0.28 6.29 -6.40
N LYS A 35 0.43 7.41 -6.35
CA LYS A 35 1.55 7.71 -7.25
C LYS A 35 2.83 7.86 -6.44
N LEU A 36 3.71 6.87 -6.54
CA LEU A 36 5.03 6.89 -5.93
C LEU A 36 6.03 7.52 -6.92
N ASN A 37 6.69 8.61 -6.53
CA ASN A 37 7.71 9.23 -7.38
C ASN A 37 9.09 8.64 -7.08
N GLY A 38 9.54 7.74 -7.95
CA GLY A 38 10.83 7.06 -7.88
C GLY A 38 12.05 7.96 -7.94
N SER A 39 11.92 9.20 -8.42
CA SER A 39 13.02 10.16 -8.43
C SER A 39 13.31 10.79 -7.05
N LYS A 40 12.46 10.53 -6.05
CA LYS A 40 12.60 11.11 -4.70
C LYS A 40 13.49 10.30 -3.77
N PHE A 41 13.88 9.10 -4.16
CA PHE A 41 14.68 8.22 -3.32
C PHE A 41 15.71 7.46 -4.15
N LYS A 42 16.86 7.21 -3.53
CA LYS A 42 17.97 6.46 -4.13
C LYS A 42 18.49 5.33 -3.23
N ASN A 43 17.85 5.12 -2.09
CA ASN A 43 18.18 4.06 -1.13
C ASN A 43 16.93 3.61 -0.38
N LEU A 44 17.03 2.49 0.33
CA LEU A 44 15.92 1.83 1.00
C LEU A 44 15.26 2.70 2.08
N ASN A 45 16.04 3.48 2.84
CA ASN A 45 15.50 4.35 3.89
C ASN A 45 14.65 5.49 3.30
N GLU A 46 15.15 6.14 2.25
CA GLU A 46 14.39 7.17 1.54
C GLU A 46 13.14 6.60 0.86
N PHE A 47 13.21 5.36 0.36
CA PHE A 47 12.04 4.63 -0.15
C PHE A 47 10.98 4.43 0.94
N TYR A 48 11.36 3.94 2.13
CA TYR A 48 10.44 3.76 3.25
C TYR A 48 9.76 5.07 3.65
N GLU A 49 10.49 6.18 3.70
CA GLU A 49 9.87 7.49 3.96
C GLU A 49 8.86 7.88 2.87
N SER A 50 9.24 7.74 1.60
CA SER A 50 8.38 8.13 0.49
C SER A 50 7.10 7.27 0.40
N ILE A 51 7.21 5.96 0.58
CA ILE A 51 6.06 5.06 0.49
C ILE A 51 5.15 5.19 1.72
N GLY A 52 5.73 5.38 2.90
CA GLY A 52 4.97 5.60 4.12
C GLY A 52 4.18 6.92 4.09
N GLN A 53 4.77 8.02 3.64
CA GLN A 53 4.04 9.29 3.43
C GLN A 53 2.87 9.15 2.47
N LEU A 54 3.05 8.32 1.43
CA LEU A 54 2.03 8.07 0.42
C LEU A 54 0.89 7.23 0.97
N LEU A 55 1.21 6.10 1.62
CA LEU A 55 0.25 5.04 1.91
C LEU A 55 -0.25 5.02 3.36
N VAL A 56 0.58 5.38 4.34
CA VAL A 56 0.29 5.24 5.77
C VAL A 56 -0.16 6.58 6.35
N GLU A 57 -1.21 6.57 7.17
CA GLU A 57 -1.64 7.76 7.90
C GLU A 57 -0.53 8.23 8.87
N ASN A 58 -0.22 9.53 8.86
CA ASN A 58 0.86 10.15 9.65
C ASN A 58 2.29 9.58 9.41
N ASN A 59 2.49 8.69 8.44
CA ASN A 59 3.80 8.04 8.17
C ASN A 59 4.43 7.35 9.41
N ASP A 60 3.59 6.89 10.34
CA ASP A 60 4.03 6.21 11.57
C ASP A 60 3.95 4.69 11.42
N TRP A 61 5.11 4.07 11.14
CA TRP A 61 5.26 2.62 10.97
C TRP A 61 6.73 2.22 11.09
N GLY A 62 7.01 0.91 11.15
CA GLY A 62 8.34 0.38 11.53
C GLY A 62 9.50 0.62 10.55
N LYS A 63 9.24 1.11 9.33
CA LYS A 63 10.25 1.48 8.30
C LYS A 63 11.36 0.45 8.12
N ASN A 64 10.96 -0.80 8.03
CA ASN A 64 11.83 -1.95 7.75
C ASN A 64 11.07 -2.95 6.87
N TRP A 65 11.76 -3.97 6.37
CA TRP A 65 11.21 -4.92 5.40
C TRP A 65 9.96 -5.65 5.91
N ASN A 66 10.01 -6.14 7.15
CA ASN A 66 8.88 -6.82 7.77
C ASN A 66 7.70 -5.86 7.95
N ALA A 67 7.96 -4.64 8.40
CA ALA A 67 6.95 -3.60 8.54
C ALA A 67 6.35 -3.17 7.18
N LEU A 68 7.12 -3.23 6.09
CA LEU A 68 6.65 -2.91 4.74
C LEU A 68 5.65 -3.97 4.30
N ASN A 69 6.04 -5.24 4.42
CA ASN A 69 5.14 -6.35 4.12
C ASN A 69 3.85 -6.27 4.95
N ASP A 70 3.99 -5.95 6.24
CA ASP A 70 2.86 -5.76 7.15
C ASP A 70 1.90 -4.66 6.68
N ILE A 71 2.36 -3.46 6.35
CA ILE A 71 1.45 -2.39 5.91
C ILE A 71 0.80 -2.71 4.56
N LEU A 72 1.47 -3.45 3.67
CA LEU A 72 0.91 -3.83 2.36
C LEU A 72 -0.27 -4.81 2.49
N TYR A 73 -0.40 -5.58 3.58
CA TYR A 73 -1.63 -6.34 3.87
C TYR A 73 -2.83 -5.46 4.27
N GLY A 74 -2.61 -4.18 4.57
CA GLY A 74 -3.65 -3.25 4.99
C GLY A 74 -3.74 -3.03 6.51
N GLY A 75 -4.79 -2.31 6.94
CA GLY A 75 -5.05 -1.98 8.35
C GLY A 75 -4.30 -0.76 8.89
N PHE A 76 -3.24 -0.34 8.20
CA PHE A 76 -2.51 0.93 8.42
C PHE A 76 -2.55 1.88 7.22
N LEU A 77 -2.94 1.35 6.05
CA LEU A 77 -3.04 2.13 4.82
C LEU A 77 -4.18 3.15 4.93
N LYS A 78 -4.13 4.16 4.07
CA LYS A 78 -5.25 5.10 3.84
C LYS A 78 -6.47 4.42 3.19
N THR A 79 -6.33 3.16 2.76
CA THR A 79 -7.39 2.29 2.23
C THR A 79 -7.93 1.37 3.33
N ASP A 80 -9.10 0.78 3.08
CA ASP A 80 -9.63 -0.29 3.92
C ASP A 80 -8.76 -1.57 3.78
N CYS A 81 -8.89 -2.51 4.72
CA CYS A 81 -8.12 -3.76 4.68
C CYS A 81 -8.48 -4.59 3.45
N GLU A 82 -7.45 -5.06 2.74
CA GLU A 82 -7.57 -5.80 1.48
C GLU A 82 -8.44 -5.09 0.42
N GLU A 83 -8.65 -3.77 0.57
CA GLU A 83 -9.29 -2.97 -0.46
C GLU A 83 -8.38 -2.86 -1.67
N GLU A 84 -8.92 -3.15 -2.84
CA GLU A 84 -8.15 -3.09 -4.07
C GLU A 84 -7.72 -1.64 -4.37
N PHE A 85 -6.44 -1.43 -4.66
CA PHE A 85 -5.93 -0.15 -5.10
C PHE A 85 -4.81 -0.28 -6.12
N LYS A 86 -4.55 0.80 -6.85
CA LYS A 86 -3.47 0.88 -7.83
C LYS A 86 -2.29 1.68 -7.29
N LEU A 87 -1.09 1.11 -7.37
CA LEU A 87 0.16 1.81 -7.09
C LEU A 87 0.91 2.06 -8.40
N ILE A 88 1.00 3.32 -8.81
CA ILE A 88 1.78 3.74 -9.97
C ILE A 88 3.14 4.22 -9.49
N TRP A 89 4.20 3.50 -9.83
CA TRP A 89 5.57 3.88 -9.53
C TRP A 89 6.14 4.66 -10.72
N LEU A 90 6.09 5.99 -10.62
CA LEU A 90 6.62 6.92 -11.62
C LEU A 90 8.14 6.99 -11.54
N ASN A 91 8.82 7.19 -12.66
CA ASN A 91 10.27 7.19 -12.75
C ASN A 91 10.89 5.89 -12.18
N SER A 92 10.23 4.75 -12.39
CA SER A 92 10.68 3.46 -11.86
C SER A 92 12.05 3.04 -12.42
N GLU A 93 12.37 3.42 -13.66
CA GLU A 93 13.70 3.17 -14.24
C GLU A 93 14.82 3.92 -13.50
N TYR A 94 14.53 5.11 -12.96
CA TYR A 94 15.50 5.81 -12.09
C TYR A 94 15.72 5.03 -10.79
N SER A 95 14.64 4.57 -10.15
CA SER A 95 14.73 3.75 -8.94
C SER A 95 15.49 2.46 -9.23
N LYS A 96 15.18 1.76 -10.34
CA LYS A 96 15.87 0.53 -10.76
C LYS A 96 17.38 0.70 -10.92
N ALA A 97 17.82 1.86 -11.39
CA ALA A 97 19.24 2.15 -11.55
C ALA A 97 19.97 2.57 -10.26
N LYS A 98 19.23 2.89 -9.18
CA LYS A 98 19.80 3.51 -7.95
C LYS A 98 19.51 2.74 -6.67
N LEU A 99 18.37 2.09 -6.59
CA LEU A 99 17.89 1.34 -5.43
C LEU A 99 18.24 -0.13 -5.62
N THR A 100 19.15 -0.65 -4.81
CA THR A 100 19.62 -2.04 -4.86
C THR A 100 18.47 -3.03 -4.72
N GLU A 101 17.54 -2.75 -3.81
CA GLU A 101 16.40 -3.59 -3.44
C GLU A 101 15.20 -3.43 -4.41
N PHE A 102 15.35 -2.71 -5.51
CA PHE A 102 14.24 -2.38 -6.40
C PHE A 102 13.46 -3.61 -6.87
N GLN A 103 14.18 -4.65 -7.29
CA GLN A 103 13.55 -5.87 -7.81
C GLN A 103 12.80 -6.61 -6.69
N ASP A 104 13.41 -6.73 -5.52
CA ASP A 104 12.81 -7.41 -4.37
C ASP A 104 11.53 -6.68 -3.89
N ILE A 105 11.53 -5.34 -3.93
CA ILE A 105 10.37 -4.52 -3.56
C ILE A 105 9.25 -4.70 -4.58
N VAL A 106 9.57 -4.71 -5.87
CA VAL A 106 8.58 -4.94 -6.94
C VAL A 106 7.95 -6.32 -6.78
N GLU A 107 8.75 -7.36 -6.51
CA GLU A 107 8.26 -8.71 -6.25
C GLU A 107 7.37 -8.74 -5.01
N LEU A 108 7.85 -8.21 -3.87
CA LEU A 108 7.08 -8.13 -2.63
C LEU A 108 5.72 -7.47 -2.85
N ILE A 109 5.66 -6.31 -3.51
CA ILE A 109 4.39 -5.61 -3.76
C ILE A 109 3.48 -6.43 -4.69
N SER A 110 4.06 -7.11 -5.68
CA SER A 110 3.29 -7.90 -6.66
C SER A 110 2.70 -9.18 -6.07
N GLU A 111 3.21 -9.67 -4.94
CA GLU A 111 2.61 -10.80 -4.21
C GLU A 111 1.25 -10.46 -3.59
N HIS A 112 0.96 -9.18 -3.33
CA HIS A 112 -0.29 -8.73 -2.74
C HIS A 112 -1.38 -8.58 -3.81
N LYS A 113 -2.32 -9.55 -3.85
CA LYS A 113 -3.38 -9.64 -4.87
C LYS A 113 -4.31 -8.43 -4.99
N HIS A 114 -4.42 -7.63 -3.94
CA HIS A 114 -5.28 -6.43 -3.91
C HIS A 114 -4.53 -5.16 -4.36
N ILE A 115 -3.24 -5.27 -4.70
CA ILE A 115 -2.42 -4.15 -5.18
C ILE A 115 -2.14 -4.36 -6.66
N ILE A 116 -2.62 -3.43 -7.48
CA ILE A 116 -2.29 -3.37 -8.90
C ILE A 116 -1.06 -2.47 -9.06
N LEU A 117 0.12 -3.07 -9.23
CA LEU A 117 1.38 -2.35 -9.45
C LEU A 117 1.57 -2.00 -10.93
N GLU A 118 1.85 -0.73 -11.23
CA GLU A 118 2.21 -0.25 -12.57
C GLU A 118 3.54 0.54 -12.50
N LEU A 119 4.54 0.12 -13.26
CA LEU A 119 5.85 0.77 -13.37
C LEU A 119 5.86 1.74 -14.56
N LYS A 120 6.32 2.99 -14.37
CA LYS A 120 6.35 4.05 -15.40
C LYS A 120 7.62 4.87 -15.39
#